data_AF-A0A1I1XI88-F1
#
_entry.id   AF-A0A1I1XI88-F1
#
_cell.length_a   1.000
_cell.length_b   1.000
_cell.length_c   1.000
_cell.angle_alpha   90.00
_cell.angle_beta   90.00
_cell.angle_gamma   90.00
#
_symmetry.space_group_name_H-M   'P 1'
#
loop_
_entity.id
_entity.type
_entity.pdbx_description
1 polymer ?
#
loop_
_entity_poly.entity_id
_entity_poly.type
_entity_poly.pdbx_seq_one_letter_code
_entity_poly.pdbx_strand_id
1 'polypeptide(L)'
;MADEKITVIDDKDREEEALSLCKWAAARAGVIVVVPGLGTLSTIANDIYMIMKIGSVYEEKITEKAAVSLLGSMGTVFAGGKLATLIPFAPLQIPLAVGMTYGLGRVVMEWIKAGKPKDLSAFKKVYDDAVKYAKDNIDLFKNDPDKDKPLGDETKKFDV
;
A
#
# COMPACT_ATOMS: atom_id res chain seq x y z
N MET A 1 -8.52 -10.68 -39.81
CA MET A 1 -8.43 -11.38 -38.51
C MET A 1 -7.36 -10.64 -37.75
N ALA A 2 -7.74 -9.84 -36.75
CA ALA A 2 -6.78 -9.08 -35.96
C ALA A 2 -6.16 -10.04 -34.94
N ASP A 3 -4.84 -10.19 -35.00
CA ASP A 3 -4.02 -10.88 -34.01
C ASP A 3 -4.26 -10.21 -32.65
N GLU A 4 -5.09 -10.83 -31.82
CA GLU A 4 -5.21 -10.51 -30.42
C GLU A 4 -3.89 -10.90 -29.76
N LYS A 5 -3.04 -9.90 -29.54
CA LYS A 5 -1.75 -10.06 -28.88
C LYS A 5 -2.01 -10.37 -27.41
N ILE A 6 -2.29 -11.63 -27.10
CA ILE A 6 -2.40 -12.13 -25.73
C ILE A 6 -1.01 -11.99 -25.10
N THR A 7 -0.79 -10.91 -24.37
CA THR A 7 0.39 -10.73 -23.53
C THR A 7 0.23 -11.63 -22.32
N VAL A 8 0.69 -12.88 -22.44
CA VAL A 8 0.90 -13.75 -21.28
C VAL A 8 2.09 -13.18 -20.51
N ILE A 9 1.80 -12.24 -19.61
CA ILE A 9 2.75 -11.82 -18.59
C ILE A 9 2.83 -12.98 -17.59
N ASP A 10 4.04 -13.44 -17.26
CA ASP A 10 4.23 -14.48 -16.26
C ASP A 10 3.68 -14.00 -14.91
N ASP A 11 3.01 -14.87 -14.16
CA ASP A 11 2.48 -14.54 -12.83
C ASP A 11 3.58 -14.02 -11.90
N LYS A 12 4.81 -14.46 -12.14
CA LYS A 12 6.00 -13.95 -11.46
C LYS A 12 6.30 -12.49 -11.77
N ASP A 13 6.21 -12.07 -13.04
CA ASP A 13 6.46 -10.68 -13.44
C ASP A 13 5.40 -9.75 -12.82
N ARG A 14 4.14 -10.19 -12.77
CA ARG A 14 3.05 -9.47 -12.09
C ARG A 14 3.30 -9.34 -10.59
N GLU A 15 3.77 -10.40 -9.96
CA GLU A 15 4.13 -10.38 -8.54
C GLU A 15 5.30 -9.42 -8.26
N GLU A 16 6.35 -9.43 -9.09
CA GLU A 16 7.48 -8.51 -8.96
C GLU A 16 7.06 -7.05 -9.15
N GLU A 17 6.20 -6.76 -10.13
CA GLU A 17 5.66 -5.41 -10.36
C GLU A 17 4.79 -4.94 -9.18
N ALA A 18 3.88 -5.79 -8.70
CA ALA A 18 3.05 -5.48 -7.53
C ALA A 18 3.90 -5.28 -6.26
N LEU A 19 4.96 -6.07 -6.07
CA LEU A 19 5.91 -5.88 -4.97
C LEU A 19 6.67 -4.56 -5.10
N SER A 20 7.04 -4.14 -6.31
CA SER A 20 7.66 -2.85 -6.56
C SER A 20 6.73 -1.70 -6.16
N LEU A 21 5.44 -1.79 -6.51
CA LEU A 21 4.43 -0.81 -6.08
C LEU A 21 4.28 -0.77 -4.55
N CYS A 22 4.32 -1.92 -3.88
CA CYS A 22 4.28 -1.98 -2.42
C CYS A 22 5.48 -1.27 -1.79
N LYS A 23 6.69 -1.47 -2.34
CA LYS A 23 7.92 -0.83 -1.85
C LYS A 23 7.88 0.68 -2.07
N TRP A 24 7.49 1.11 -3.26
CA TRP A 24 7.35 2.53 -3.61
C TRP A 24 6.34 3.23 -2.69
N ALA A 25 5.13 2.67 -2.55
CA ALA A 25 4.10 3.24 -1.67
C ALA A 25 4.57 3.33 -0.22
N ALA A 26 5.25 2.30 0.27
CA ALA A 26 5.76 2.26 1.64
C ALA A 26 6.86 3.30 1.87
N ALA A 27 7.80 3.41 0.92
CA ALA A 27 8.83 4.44 0.93
C ALA A 27 8.22 5.85 0.94
N ARG A 28 7.22 6.08 0.07
CA ARG A 28 6.48 7.34 -0.01
C ARG A 28 5.74 7.66 1.31
N ALA A 29 5.14 6.67 1.96
CA ALA A 29 4.50 6.85 3.26
C ALA A 29 5.50 7.33 4.33
N GLY A 30 6.74 6.82 4.30
CA GLY A 30 7.82 7.29 5.17
C GLY A 30 8.19 8.76 4.96
N VAL A 31 8.12 9.27 3.73
CA VAL A 31 8.34 10.68 3.40
C VAL A 31 7.14 11.54 3.84
N ILE A 32 5.91 11.10 3.54
CA ILE A 32 4.68 11.85 3.84
C ILE A 32 4.57 12.20 5.33
N VAL A 33 4.92 11.28 6.22
CA VAL A 33 4.74 11.49 7.68
C VAL A 33 5.73 12.46 8.31
N VAL A 34 6.77 12.89 7.58
CA VAL A 34 7.77 13.85 8.09
C VAL A 34 7.80 15.17 7.32
N VAL A 35 7.17 15.25 6.14
CA VAL A 35 7.13 16.48 5.34
C VAL A 35 6.04 17.42 5.87
N PRO A 36 6.40 18.67 6.25
CA PRO A 36 5.41 19.67 6.63
C PRO A 36 4.42 19.94 5.49
N GLY A 37 3.12 19.93 5.80
CA GLY A 37 2.04 20.15 4.83
C GLY A 37 1.51 18.87 4.17
N LEU A 38 2.22 17.76 4.29
CA LEU A 38 1.68 16.42 4.04
C LEU A 38 1.25 15.81 5.39
N GLY A 39 0.25 14.94 5.36
CA GLY A 39 -0.31 14.39 6.60
C GLY A 39 -1.12 13.12 6.38
N THR A 40 -1.93 12.76 7.37
CA THR A 40 -2.70 11.51 7.38
C THR A 40 -3.52 11.31 6.10
N LEU A 41 -4.13 12.37 5.58
CA LEU A 41 -4.91 12.31 4.32
C LEU A 41 -4.04 11.93 3.12
N SER A 42 -2.82 12.46 3.02
CA SER A 42 -1.88 12.10 1.96
C SER A 42 -1.44 10.64 2.08
N THR A 43 -1.28 10.12 3.31
CA THR A 43 -0.98 8.68 3.49
C THR A 43 -2.14 7.79 3.07
N ILE A 44 -3.38 8.20 3.32
CA ILE A 44 -4.59 7.47 2.91
C ILE A 44 -4.69 7.47 1.38
N ALA A 45 -4.47 8.63 0.74
CA ALA A 45 -4.45 8.74 -0.71
C ALA A 45 -3.38 7.81 -1.33
N ASN A 46 -2.16 7.85 -0.80
CA ASN A 46 -1.07 6.96 -1.20
C ASN A 46 -1.47 5.47 -1.11
N ASP A 47 -2.09 5.07 0.00
CA ASP A 47 -2.53 3.69 0.21
C ASP A 47 -3.66 3.28 -0.77
N ILE A 48 -4.61 4.18 -1.07
CA ILE A 48 -5.68 3.93 -2.06
C ILE A 48 -5.14 3.80 -3.48
N TYR A 49 -4.22 4.68 -3.90
CA TYR A 49 -3.59 4.57 -5.21
C TYR A 49 -2.74 3.32 -5.34
N MET A 50 -2.04 2.92 -4.27
CA MET A 50 -1.33 1.64 -4.22
C MET A 50 -2.29 0.47 -4.47
N ILE A 51 -3.42 0.40 -3.75
CA ILE A 51 -4.42 -0.66 -3.94
C ILE A 51 -4.89 -0.73 -5.39
N MET A 52 -5.26 0.42 -5.98
CA MET A 52 -5.76 0.50 -7.35
C MET A 52 -4.72 0.10 -8.39
N LYS A 53 -3.46 0.51 -8.20
CA LYS A 53 -2.35 0.14 -9.10
C LYS A 53 -2.04 -1.35 -9.01
N ILE A 54 -2.00 -1.93 -7.81
CA ILE A 54 -1.82 -3.38 -7.63
C ILE A 54 -2.95 -4.14 -8.34
N GLY A 55 -4.21 -3.70 -8.18
CA GLY A 55 -5.33 -4.26 -8.93
C GLY A 55 -5.09 -4.25 -10.44
N SER A 56 -4.60 -3.13 -10.96
CA SER A 56 -4.32 -2.98 -12.40
C SER A 56 -3.24 -3.96 -12.90
N VAL A 57 -2.22 -4.26 -12.08
CA VAL A 57 -1.18 -5.26 -12.39
C VAL A 57 -1.76 -6.67 -12.54
N TYR A 58 -2.75 -7.01 -11.72
CA TYR A 58 -3.48 -8.28 -11.78
C TYR A 58 -4.68 -8.25 -12.74
N GLU A 59 -4.79 -7.24 -13.60
CA GLU A 59 -5.91 -7.04 -14.54
C GLU A 59 -7.28 -6.94 -13.83
N GLU A 60 -7.27 -6.53 -12.56
CA GLU A 60 -8.41 -6.43 -11.67
C GLU A 60 -8.78 -4.98 -11.42
N LYS A 61 -9.93 -4.55 -11.96
CA LYS A 61 -10.38 -3.16 -11.84
C LYS A 61 -10.91 -2.87 -10.44
N ILE A 62 -10.01 -2.46 -9.54
CA ILE A 62 -10.38 -1.98 -8.20
C ILE A 62 -10.81 -0.52 -8.29
N THR A 63 -12.09 -0.26 -7.97
CA THR A 63 -12.61 1.11 -7.89
C THR A 63 -12.11 1.81 -6.63
N GLU A 64 -12.09 3.15 -6.62
CA GLU A 64 -11.76 3.94 -5.42
C GLU A 64 -12.61 3.53 -4.21
N LYS A 65 -13.91 3.32 -4.42
CA LYS A 65 -14.83 2.85 -3.35
C LYS A 65 -14.44 1.48 -2.80
N ALA A 66 -14.01 0.57 -3.66
CA ALA A 66 -13.55 -0.75 -3.23
C ALA A 66 -12.22 -0.66 -2.46
N ALA A 67 -11.29 0.19 -2.91
CA ALA A 67 -10.03 0.44 -2.21
C ALA A 67 -10.24 1.08 -0.83
N VAL A 68 -11.12 2.08 -0.75
CA VAL A 68 -11.56 2.68 0.51
C VAL A 68 -12.19 1.63 1.44
N SER A 69 -13.12 0.81 0.92
CA SER A 69 -13.77 -0.24 1.71
C SER A 69 -12.78 -1.29 2.23
N LEU A 70 -11.78 -1.66 1.43
CA LEU A 70 -10.72 -2.57 1.85
C LEU A 70 -9.90 -1.95 2.99
N LEU A 71 -9.50 -0.70 2.85
CA LEU A 71 -8.73 0.02 3.86
C LEU A 71 -9.55 0.20 5.16
N GLY A 72 -10.84 0.52 5.05
CA GLY A 72 -11.76 0.62 6.20
C GLY A 72 -12.00 -0.73 6.90
N SER A 73 -12.04 -1.84 6.15
CA SER A 73 -12.20 -3.18 6.74
C SER A 73 -10.96 -3.69 7.49
N MET A 74 -9.77 -3.09 7.27
CA MET A 74 -8.60 -3.28 8.15
C MET A 74 -8.74 -2.56 9.51
N GLY A 75 -9.75 -1.70 9.65
CA GLY A 75 -10.27 -1.22 10.92
C GLY A 75 -9.23 -0.59 11.84
N THR A 76 -9.28 -1.00 13.11
CA THR A 76 -8.55 -0.39 14.23
C THR A 76 -7.03 -0.44 14.08
N VAL A 77 -6.49 -1.45 13.40
CA VAL A 77 -5.04 -1.59 13.19
C VAL A 77 -4.51 -0.45 12.32
N PHE A 78 -5.22 -0.17 11.23
CA PHE A 78 -4.86 0.91 10.33
C PHE A 78 -5.12 2.28 10.99
N ALA A 79 -6.29 2.48 11.59
CA ALA A 79 -6.63 3.74 12.27
C ALA A 79 -5.67 4.08 13.43
N GLY A 80 -5.37 3.11 14.31
CA GLY A 80 -4.48 3.30 15.46
C GLY A 80 -3.05 3.62 15.04
N GLY A 81 -2.55 2.96 14.00
CA GLY A 81 -1.22 3.23 13.48
C GLY A 81 -1.11 4.60 12.79
N LYS A 82 -2.15 5.07 12.09
CA LYS A 82 -2.19 6.45 11.55
C LYS A 82 -2.22 7.50 12.65
N LEU A 83 -2.93 7.25 13.76
CA LEU A 83 -2.90 8.17 14.91
C LEU A 83 -1.51 8.22 15.56
N ALA A 84 -0.83 7.08 15.68
CA ALA A 84 0.53 7.04 16.21
C ALA A 84 1.53 7.80 15.32
N THR A 85 1.27 7.96 14.02
CA THR A 85 2.08 8.83 13.16
C THR A 85 1.87 10.33 13.39
N LEU A 86 0.96 10.77 14.25
CA LEU A 86 0.82 12.19 14.62
C LEU A 86 1.81 12.62 15.72
N ILE A 87 2.48 11.66 16.37
CA ILE A 87 3.55 11.95 17.33
C ILE A 87 4.72 12.56 16.56
N PRO A 88 5.21 13.77 16.89
CA PRO A 88 6.23 14.48 16.13
C PRO A 88 7.63 13.89 16.40
N PHE A 89 7.82 12.62 16.07
CA PHE A 89 9.06 11.88 16.28
C PHE A 89 9.37 10.99 15.07
N ALA A 90 10.07 11.57 14.10
CA ALA A 90 10.41 10.93 12.82
C ALA A 90 11.05 9.52 12.96
N PRO A 91 11.95 9.25 13.93
CA PRO A 91 12.53 7.92 14.09
C PRO A 91 11.49 6.81 14.38
N LEU A 92 10.32 7.15 14.93
CA LEU A 92 9.21 6.23 15.15
C LEU A 92 8.16 6.31 14.03
N GLN A 93 7.86 7.51 13.52
CA GLN A 93 6.85 7.71 12.47
C GLN A 93 7.23 6.97 11.18
N ILE A 94 8.50 7.06 10.75
CA ILE A 94 8.94 6.50 9.46
C ILE A 94 8.79 4.98 9.44
N PRO A 95 9.35 4.18 10.38
CA PRO A 95 9.21 2.73 10.35
C PRO A 95 7.76 2.26 10.52
N LEU A 96 6.95 3.02 11.25
CA LEU A 96 5.53 2.72 11.42
C LEU A 96 4.77 2.91 10.11
N ALA A 97 4.93 4.06 9.45
CA ALA A 97 4.27 4.37 8.18
C ALA A 97 4.66 3.41 7.07
N VAL A 98 5.97 3.18 6.90
CA VAL A 98 6.51 2.22 5.92
C VAL A 98 5.94 0.82 6.17
N GLY A 99 5.99 0.35 7.42
CA GLY A 99 5.51 -0.97 7.78
C GLY A 99 4.03 -1.17 7.47
N MET A 100 3.18 -0.21 7.86
CA MET A 100 1.74 -0.30 7.63
C MET A 100 1.38 -0.31 6.15
N THR A 101 1.97 0.58 5.35
CA THR A 101 1.69 0.66 3.92
C THR A 101 2.22 -0.57 3.19
N TYR A 102 3.42 -1.05 3.51
CA TYR A 102 3.94 -2.29 2.92
C TYR A 102 3.07 -3.50 3.29
N GLY A 103 2.66 -3.60 4.56
CA GLY A 103 1.76 -4.64 5.05
C GLY A 103 0.43 -4.65 4.31
N LEU A 104 -0.19 -3.46 4.13
CA LEU A 104 -1.41 -3.31 3.33
C LEU A 104 -1.19 -3.79 1.89
N GLY A 105 -0.11 -3.37 1.22
CA GLY A 105 0.19 -3.80 -0.14
C GLY A 105 0.28 -5.33 -0.28
N ARG A 106 0.94 -6.01 0.68
CA ARG A 106 1.01 -7.47 0.73
C ARG A 106 -0.35 -8.12 0.94
N VAL A 107 -1.20 -7.55 1.81
CA VAL A 107 -2.58 -8.02 1.98
C VAL A 107 -3.36 -7.89 0.68
N VAL A 108 -3.23 -6.77 -0.05
CA VAL A 108 -3.95 -6.54 -1.31
C VAL A 108 -3.58 -7.59 -2.35
N MET A 109 -2.29 -7.90 -2.49
CA MET A 109 -1.83 -8.94 -3.42
C MET A 109 -2.47 -10.29 -3.10
N GLU A 110 -2.40 -10.73 -1.84
CA GLU A 110 -2.97 -12.01 -1.41
C GLU A 110 -4.51 -12.02 -1.48
N TRP A 111 -5.14 -10.88 -1.18
CA TRP A 111 -6.58 -10.69 -1.28
C TRP A 111 -7.07 -10.84 -2.72
N ILE A 112 -6.36 -10.25 -3.70
CA ILE A 112 -6.68 -10.43 -5.13
C ILE A 112 -6.50 -11.89 -5.54
N LYS A 113 -5.35 -12.51 -5.22
CA LYS A 113 -5.06 -13.91 -5.53
C LYS A 113 -6.10 -14.88 -4.93
N ALA A 114 -6.62 -14.57 -3.75
CA ALA A 114 -7.65 -15.35 -3.07
C ALA A 114 -9.09 -15.12 -3.61
N GLY A 115 -9.26 -14.31 -4.67
CA GLY A 115 -10.57 -14.03 -5.25
C GLY A 115 -11.37 -12.95 -4.52
N LYS A 116 -10.68 -12.03 -3.82
CA LYS A 116 -11.24 -10.86 -3.13
C LYS A 116 -12.32 -11.23 -2.08
N PRO A 117 -12.03 -12.15 -1.14
CA PRO A 117 -13.00 -12.53 -0.11
C PRO A 117 -13.38 -11.33 0.77
N LYS A 118 -14.59 -11.36 1.32
CA LYS A 118 -15.08 -10.30 2.23
C LYS A 118 -14.42 -10.36 3.61
N ASP A 119 -14.05 -11.56 4.05
CA ASP A 119 -13.38 -11.76 5.33
C ASP A 119 -11.87 -11.52 5.19
N LEU A 120 -11.38 -10.48 5.86
CA LEU A 120 -9.96 -10.15 5.86
C LEU A 120 -9.18 -10.76 7.02
N SER A 121 -9.83 -11.44 7.96
CA SER A 121 -9.18 -12.01 9.15
C SER A 121 -8.07 -13.01 8.78
N ALA A 122 -8.25 -13.74 7.68
CA ALA A 122 -7.26 -14.65 7.13
C ALA A 122 -5.94 -13.97 6.72
N PHE A 123 -5.97 -12.68 6.37
CA PHE A 123 -4.78 -11.93 5.95
C PHE A 123 -4.07 -11.20 7.11
N LYS A 124 -4.59 -11.30 8.35
CA LYS A 124 -3.95 -10.66 9.51
C LYS A 124 -2.49 -11.09 9.66
N LYS A 125 -2.22 -12.40 9.47
CA LYS A 125 -0.85 -12.92 9.54
C LYS A 125 0.04 -12.37 8.42
N VAL A 126 -0.49 -12.28 7.20
CA VAL A 126 0.21 -11.66 6.05
C VAL A 126 0.59 -10.22 6.39
N TYR A 127 -0.35 -9.46 6.94
CA TYR A 127 -0.12 -8.09 7.37
C TYR A 127 0.98 -8.00 8.43
N ASP A 128 0.86 -8.73 9.54
CA ASP A 128 1.78 -8.67 10.67
C ASP A 128 3.20 -9.06 10.26
N ASP A 129 3.35 -10.14 9.49
CA ASP A 129 4.65 -10.62 9.00
C ASP A 129 5.28 -9.60 8.03
N ALA A 130 4.47 -8.98 7.16
CA ALA A 130 4.95 -7.95 6.23
C ALA A 130 5.33 -6.64 6.95
N VAL A 131 4.55 -6.21 7.95
CA VAL A 131 4.89 -5.04 8.79
C VAL A 131 6.22 -5.28 9.50
N LYS A 132 6.41 -6.48 10.06
CA LYS A 132 7.67 -6.85 10.71
C LYS A 132 8.82 -6.83 9.72
N TYR A 133 8.67 -7.49 8.56
CA TYR A 133 9.67 -7.49 7.50
C TYR A 133 10.08 -6.07 7.10
N ALA A 134 9.12 -5.18 6.90
CA ALA A 134 9.39 -3.81 6.50
C ALA A 134 10.13 -3.00 7.58
N LYS A 135 9.81 -3.20 8.86
CA LYS A 135 10.51 -2.58 9.98
C LYS A 135 11.94 -3.08 10.12
N ASP A 136 12.13 -4.40 10.01
CA ASP A 136 13.45 -5.04 10.12
C ASP A 136 14.36 -4.70 8.94
N ASN A 137 13.78 -4.35 7.78
CA ASN A 137 14.50 -4.03 6.55
C ASN A 137 14.24 -2.60 6.06
N ILE A 138 14.14 -1.64 6.99
CA ILE A 138 13.70 -0.27 6.71
C ILE A 138 14.54 0.45 5.63
N ASP A 139 15.82 0.10 5.52
CA ASP A 139 16.74 0.69 4.55
C ASP A 139 16.41 0.33 3.11
N LEU A 140 15.73 -0.80 2.86
CA LEU A 140 15.22 -1.15 1.53
C LEU A 140 14.19 -0.13 1.02
N PHE A 141 13.43 0.46 1.94
CA PHE A 141 12.36 1.40 1.61
C PHE A 141 12.85 2.85 1.62
N LYS A 142 13.72 3.21 2.58
CA LYS A 142 14.31 4.56 2.64
C LYS A 142 15.14 4.93 1.40
N ASN A 143 15.70 3.92 0.75
CA ASN A 143 16.56 4.07 -0.44
C ASN A 143 15.80 3.85 -1.75
N ASP A 144 14.49 3.66 -1.71
CA ASP A 144 13.67 3.54 -2.91
C ASP A 144 13.81 4.83 -3.76
N PRO A 145 14.14 4.72 -5.06
CA PRO A 145 14.38 5.87 -5.92
C PRO A 145 13.12 6.71 -6.18
N ASP A 146 11.94 6.15 -5.94
CA ASP A 146 10.66 6.79 -6.21
C ASP A 146 9.97 7.30 -4.92
N LYS A 147 10.61 7.20 -3.75
CA LYS A 147 10.06 7.66 -2.45
C LYS A 147 9.54 9.11 -2.43
N ASP A 148 10.10 9.97 -3.26
CA ASP A 148 9.73 11.39 -3.36
C ASP A 148 8.64 11.65 -4.42
N LYS A 149 8.29 10.63 -5.21
CA LYS A 149 7.26 10.69 -6.24
C LYS A 149 5.94 10.13 -5.68
N PRO A 150 4.83 10.87 -5.81
CA PRO A 150 3.53 10.37 -5.37
C PRO A 150 3.02 9.29 -6.34
N LEU A 151 2.34 8.26 -5.81
CA LEU A 151 1.71 7.23 -6.64
C LEU A 151 0.50 7.76 -7.42
N GLY A 152 -0.13 8.82 -6.93
CA GLY A 152 -1.27 9.49 -7.55
C GLY A 152 -1.48 10.87 -6.93
N ASP A 153 -2.69 11.41 -7.01
CA ASP A 153 -2.99 12.70 -6.40
C ASP A 153 -3.16 12.60 -4.87
N GLU A 154 -2.08 12.83 -4.13
CA GLU A 154 -2.06 12.83 -2.66
C GLU A 154 -2.80 14.00 -2.00
N THR A 155 -3.30 14.95 -2.79
CA THR A 155 -4.14 16.06 -2.31
C THR A 155 -5.63 15.69 -2.33
N LYS A 156 -5.99 14.63 -3.07
CA LYS A 156 -7.36 14.13 -3.15
C LYS A 156 -7.81 13.59 -1.79
N LYS A 157 -9.01 13.99 -1.39
CA LYS A 157 -9.67 13.49 -0.19
C LYS A 157 -10.51 12.28 -0.54
N PHE A 158 -10.37 11.23 0.25
CA PHE A 158 -11.17 10.02 0.17
C PHE A 158 -12.05 9.94 1.42
N ASP A 159 -13.29 9.52 1.23
CA ASP A 159 -14.27 9.36 2.32
C ASP A 159 -14.07 7.96 2.91
N VAL A 160 -13.37 7.89 4.05
CA VAL A 160 -12.90 6.64 4.69
C VAL A 160 -13.66 6.33 5.96
#